data_AF-A0A180F510-F1
#
_entry.id   AF-A0A180F510-F1
#
_cell.length_a   1.000
_cell.length_b   1.000
_cell.length_c   1.000
_cell.angle_alpha   90.00
_cell.angle_beta   90.00
_cell.angle_gamma   90.00
#
_symmetry.space_group_name_H-M   'P 1'
#
loop_
_entity.id
_entity.type
_entity.pdbx_description
1 polymer ?
#
loop_
_entity_poly.entity_id
_entity_poly.type
_entity_poly.pdbx_seq_one_letter_code
_entity_poly.pdbx_strand_id
1 'polypeptide(L)' 'MNKIASDYWKPYESIIPWEKHLQTKAETFTAEGYNSLFRHFLARMRRKSKCCSKKAEMLELSVLLFMHYRNGTLNILN' A
#
# COMPACT_ATOMS: atom_id res chain seq x y z
N MET A 1 -18.91 -10.61 12.57
CA MET A 1 -18.20 -11.58 11.71
C MET A 1 -17.18 -10.79 10.89
N ASN A 2 -15.88 -11.05 11.05
CA ASN A 2 -14.83 -10.30 10.36
C ASN A 2 -14.87 -10.63 8.86
N LYS A 3 -15.28 -9.66 8.03
CA LYS A 3 -15.25 -9.77 6.57
C LYS A 3 -13.88 -9.35 6.06
N ILE A 4 -13.41 -10.00 5.00
CA ILE A 4 -12.16 -9.67 4.30
C ILE A 4 -12.56 -9.10 2.94
N ALA A 5 -12.28 -7.81 2.74
CA ALA A 5 -12.52 -7.16 1.47
C ALA A 5 -11.33 -7.35 0.51
N SER A 6 -11.61 -7.64 -0.76
CA SER A 6 -10.58 -7.65 -1.81
C SER A 6 -11.11 -7.04 -3.10
N ASP A 7 -10.19 -6.78 -4.03
CA ASP A 7 -10.56 -6.48 -5.41
C ASP A 7 -11.05 -7.76 -6.12
N TYR A 8 -11.32 -7.63 -7.42
CA TYR A 8 -11.81 -8.71 -8.28
C TYR A 8 -10.68 -9.59 -8.86
N TRP A 9 -9.51 -9.65 -8.21
CA TRP A 9 -8.45 -10.54 -8.68
C TRP A 9 -8.77 -12.01 -8.34
N LYS A 10 -8.94 -12.82 -9.40
CA LYS A 10 -9.39 -14.23 -9.34
C LYS A 10 -8.74 -15.11 -8.25
N PRO A 11 -7.44 -15.04 -7.95
CA PRO A 11 -6.84 -15.88 -6.91
C PRO A 11 -7.42 -15.64 -5.52
N TYR A 12 -7.97 -14.46 -5.22
CA TYR A 12 -8.57 -14.21 -3.91
C TYR A 12 -9.80 -15.09 -3.66
N GLU A 13 -10.58 -15.41 -4.70
CA GLU A 13 -11.74 -16.29 -4.61
C GLU A 13 -11.35 -17.72 -4.22
N SER A 14 -10.15 -18.18 -4.59
CA SER A 14 -9.67 -19.52 -4.24
C SER A 14 -8.93 -19.59 -2.90
N ILE A 15 -8.53 -18.44 -2.35
CA ILE A 15 -7.72 -18.36 -1.11
C ILE A 15 -8.58 -17.96 0.09
N ILE A 16 -9.54 -17.05 -0.11
CA ILE A 16 -10.36 -16.51 0.97
C ILE A 16 -11.65 -17.34 1.09
N PRO A 17 -12.00 -17.85 2.28
CA PRO A 17 -13.26 -18.58 2.46
C PRO A 17 -14.46 -17.72 2.07
N TRP A 18 -15.38 -18.29 1.29
CA TRP A 18 -16.50 -17.55 0.68
C TRP A 18 -17.36 -16.83 1.74
N GLU A 19 -17.54 -17.45 2.91
CA GLU A 19 -18.35 -16.90 3.99
C GLU A 19 -17.74 -15.65 4.66
N LYS A 20 -16.46 -15.38 4.38
CA LYS A 20 -15.73 -14.19 4.85
C LYS A 20 -15.38 -13.22 3.72
N HIS A 21 -15.49 -13.65 2.47
CA HIS A 21 -14.99 -12.89 1.33
C HIS A 21 -16.00 -11.85 0.85
N LEU A 22 -15.57 -10.59 0.80
CA LEU A 22 -16.32 -9.49 0.20
C LEU A 22 -15.53 -8.90 -0.96
N GLN A 23 -15.87 -9.25 -2.20
CA GLN A 23 -15.26 -8.60 -3.36
C GLN A 23 -15.92 -7.25 -3.61
N THR A 24 -15.17 -6.18 -3.42
CA THR A 24 -15.69 -4.83 -3.65
C THR A 24 -14.55 -3.85 -3.86
N LYS A 25 -14.71 -3.01 -4.87
CA LYS A 25 -13.78 -1.90 -5.12
C LYS A 25 -13.96 -0.75 -4.14
N ALA A 26 -15.14 -0.62 -3.52
CA ALA A 26 -15.41 0.47 -2.59
C ALA A 26 -14.51 0.41 -1.36
N GLU A 27 -14.29 -0.79 -0.82
CA GLU A 27 -13.44 -1.02 0.36
C GLU A 27 -11.94 -0.99 -0.01
N THR A 28 -11.56 -1.32 -1.26
CA THR A 28 -10.15 -1.29 -1.70
C THR A 28 -9.70 0.04 -2.27
N PHE A 29 -10.62 0.96 -2.59
CA PHE A 29 -10.33 2.22 -3.27
C PHE A 29 -9.22 3.02 -2.58
N THR A 30 -9.31 3.18 -1.27
CA THR A 30 -8.32 3.93 -0.49
C THR A 30 -6.93 3.27 -0.54
N ALA A 31 -6.87 1.94 -0.36
CA ALA A 31 -5.61 1.19 -0.38
C ALA A 31 -4.95 1.23 -1.77
N GLU A 32 -5.74 1.08 -2.84
CA GLU A 32 -5.28 1.23 -4.22
C GLU A 32 -4.75 2.65 -4.49
N GLY A 33 -5.47 3.68 -4.02
CA GLY A 33 -5.06 5.08 -4.11
C GLY A 33 -3.70 5.32 -3.46
N TYR A 34 -3.48 4.83 -2.23
CA TYR A 34 -2.19 4.92 -1.56
C TYR A 34 -1.08 4.16 -2.29
N ASN A 35 -1.34 2.95 -2.81
CA ASN A 35 -0.35 2.21 -3.60
C ASN A 35 0.07 2.99 -4.86
N SER A 36 -0.87 3.66 -5.52
CA SER A 36 -0.56 4.57 -6.64
C SER A 36 0.33 5.73 -6.20
N LEU A 37 -0.02 6.39 -5.09
CA LEU A 37 0.77 7.47 -4.51
C LEU A 37 2.20 7.04 -4.16
N PHE A 38 2.37 5.88 -3.52
CA PHE A 38 3.70 5.36 -3.21
C PHE A 38 4.52 5.10 -4.47
N ARG A 39 3.93 4.54 -5.53
CA ARG A 39 4.66 4.31 -6.79
C ARG A 39 4.99 5.59 -7.54
N HIS A 40 4.18 6.64 -7.36
CA HIS A 40 4.41 7.94 -7.93
C HIS A 40 5.59 8.67 -7.25
N PHE A 41 5.57 8.75 -5.91
CA PHE A 41 6.55 9.53 -5.16
C PHE A 41 7.81 8.76 -4.78
N LEU A 42 7.70 7.45 -4.49
CA LEU A 42 8.84 6.63 -4.08
C LEU A 42 9.40 5.89 -5.29
N ALA A 43 10.48 6.39 -5.88
CA ALA A 43 11.15 5.76 -7.03
C ALA A 43 11.53 4.29 -6.76
N ARG A 44 11.84 3.96 -5.51
CA ARG A 44 12.11 2.60 -5.02
C ARG A 44 10.92 1.63 -5.11
N MET A 45 9.69 2.13 -5.18
CA MET A 45 8.48 1.33 -5.39
C MET A 45 8.14 1.16 -6.88
N ARG A 46 8.84 1.86 -7.80
CA ARG A 46 8.59 1.84 -9.24
C ARG A 46 9.45 0.84 -10.01
N ARG A 47 10.77 0.79 -9.76
CA ARG A 47 11.71 -0.05 -10.52
C ARG A 47 12.38 -1.13 -9.67
N LYS A 48 11.83 -2.35 -9.73
CA LYS A 48 12.34 -3.54 -9.00
C LYS A 48 13.81 -3.86 -9.27
N SER A 49 14.31 -3.60 -10.48
CA SER A 49 15.68 -3.96 -10.91
C SER A 49 16.75 -2.90 -10.66
N LYS A 50 16.37 -1.69 -10.22
CA LYS A 50 17.31 -0.56 -10.09
C LYS A 50 17.28 0.09 -8.71
N CYS A 51 16.13 0.15 -8.07
CA CYS A 51 15.98 0.76 -6.76
C CYS A 51 15.34 -0.25 -5.81
N CYS A 52 16.13 -1.21 -5.35
CA CYS A 52 15.74 -2.17 -4.33
C CYS A 52 16.27 -1.77 -2.96
N SER A 53 15.46 -1.92 -1.92
CA SER A 53 15.96 -1.80 -0.54
C SER A 53 16.64 -3.09 -0.12
N LYS A 54 17.85 -2.95 0.42
CA LYS A 54 18.60 -4.09 1.00
C LYS A 54 18.17 -4.44 2.42
N LYS A 55 17.36 -3.57 3.06
CA LYS A 55 16.84 -3.74 4.41
C LYS A 55 15.35 -3.36 4.46
N ALA A 56 14.55 -4.14 5.18
CA ALA A 56 13.12 -3.87 5.38
C ALA A 56 12.91 -2.56 6.16
N GLU A 57 13.76 -2.27 7.14
CA GLU A 57 13.74 -1.03 7.92
C GLU A 57 13.81 0.22 7.02
N MET A 58 14.65 0.22 5.98
CA MET A 58 14.75 1.36 5.05
C MET A 58 13.47 1.55 4.21
N LEU A 59 12.74 0.46 3.92
CA LEU A 59 11.43 0.54 3.27
C LEU A 59 10.41 1.21 4.19
N GLU A 60 10.37 0.78 5.45
CA GLU A 60 9.48 1.33 6.47
C GLU A 60 9.74 2.82 6.71
N LEU A 61 11.00 3.21 6.96
CA LEU A 61 11.39 4.60 7.15
C LEU A 61 11.04 5.48 5.94
N SER A 62 11.19 4.96 4.71
CA SER A 62 10.81 5.71 3.50
C SER A 62 9.30 5.97 3.43
N VAL A 63 8.49 4.98 3.83
CA VAL A 63 7.03 5.12 3.87
C VAL A 63 6.63 6.09 4.98
N LEU A 64 7.17 5.94 6.19
CA LEU A 64 6.91 6.84 7.32
C LEU A 64 7.28 8.29 6.98
N LEU A 65 8.46 8.52 6.42
CA LEU A 65 8.90 9.84 5.99
C LEU A 65 7.92 10.46 4.99
N PHE A 66 7.45 9.70 4.01
CA PHE A 66 6.45 10.16 3.04
C PHE A 66 5.10 10.48 3.70
N MET A 67 4.66 9.66 4.66
CA MET A 67 3.43 9.93 5.41
C MET A 67 3.54 11.20 6.25
N HIS A 68 4.67 11.39 6.96
CA HIS A 68 4.91 12.60 7.73
C HIS A 68 4.95 13.85 6.85
N TYR A 69 5.60 13.76 5.68
CA TYR A 69 5.62 14.83 4.68
C TYR A 69 4.21 15.21 4.24
N ARG A 70 3.39 14.23 3.87
CA ARG A 70 2.01 14.47 3.42
C ARG A 70 1.09 15.00 4.51
N ASN A 71 1.35 14.63 5.76
CA ASN A 71 0.58 15.08 6.90
C ASN A 71 1.06 16.44 7.45
N GLY A 72 2.11 17.04 6.87
CA GLY A 72 2.66 18.32 7.35
C GLY A 72 3.35 18.23 8.71
N THR A 73 3.71 17.02 9.14
CA THR A 73 4.29 16.74 10.48
C THR A 73 5.82 16.68 10.47
N LEU A 74 6.45 16.99 9.34
CA LEU A 74 7.90 17.07 9.25
C LEU A 74 8.39 18.42 9.76
N ASN A 75 8.80 18.46 11.02
CA ASN A 75 9.36 19.65 11.67
C ASN A 75 10.58 20.23 10.94
N ILE A 76 11.30 19.42 10.15
CA ILE A 76 12.47 19.89 9.38
C ILE A 76 12.09 20.76 8.16
N LEU A 77 10.80 20.78 7.78
CA LEU A 77 10.28 21.54 6.63
C LEU A 77 9.38 22.71 7.06
N ASN A 78 9.15 22.88 8.36
CA ASN A 78 8.33 23.92 8.99
C ASN A 78 9.24 24.92 9.72
#